data_AF-A0AAV6LJE4-F1
#
_entry.id   AF-A0AAV6LJE4-F1
#
_cell.length_a   1.000
_cell.length_b   1.000
_cell.length_c   1.000
_cell.angle_alpha   90.00
_cell.angle_beta   90.00
_cell.angle_gamma   90.00
#
_symmetry.space_group_name_H-M   'P 1'
#
loop_
_entity.id
_entity.type
_entity.pdbx_description
1 polymer ?
#
loop_
_entity_poly.entity_id
_entity_poly.type
_entity_poly.pdbx_seq_one_letter_code
_entity_poly.pdbx_strand_id
1 'polypeptide(L)'
;MVSEGFKPNVATLVTILSACSHIASLEKGEQIHSYAKDEGFELDISLSTALVDMYAKCGQLDKSRKIFDAIKEKDAISWNVMISGYGMHGDAESAIEIFQQMKQSNVRPNELTFLAVLSACTHAGLVREGKCFFDRMRNYALSPNLKHYSCMVDLLGRSGNLHEAEDLVLSMPIAPDGGIWGSLLSACKIHNNAEFGIRVAKHAIEADPENEGYYVMIADLYLSLGRWEEAENVRAKMKEMGVRTRAGWSTV
;
A
#
# COMPACT_ATOMS: atom_id res chain seq x y z
N MET A 1 -31.20 5.79 -14.42
CA MET A 1 -31.56 4.65 -13.55
C MET A 1 -32.74 4.96 -12.63
N VAL A 2 -32.58 5.66 -11.48
CA VAL A 2 -33.72 5.97 -10.59
C VAL A 2 -34.75 6.89 -11.27
N SER A 3 -34.28 7.92 -12.00
CA SER A 3 -35.12 8.80 -12.82
C SER A 3 -35.85 8.08 -13.98
N GLU A 4 -35.41 6.88 -14.32
CA GLU A 4 -35.98 6.02 -15.37
C GLU A 4 -36.83 4.89 -14.77
N GLY A 5 -37.07 4.90 -13.45
CA GLY A 5 -37.90 3.92 -12.75
C GLY A 5 -37.20 2.62 -12.35
N PHE A 6 -35.89 2.48 -12.59
CA PHE A 6 -35.13 1.30 -12.18
C PHE A 6 -34.65 1.42 -10.74
N LYS A 7 -34.92 0.38 -9.95
CA LYS A 7 -34.48 0.28 -8.56
C LYS A 7 -33.05 -0.27 -8.46
N PRO A 8 -32.07 0.50 -7.93
CA PRO A 8 -30.74 -0.02 -7.64
C PRO A 8 -30.81 -1.26 -6.74
N ASN A 9 -30.00 -2.28 -7.04
CA ASN A 9 -29.77 -3.41 -6.15
C ASN A 9 -28.45 -3.26 -5.39
N VAL A 10 -28.18 -4.17 -4.44
CA VAL A 10 -26.96 -4.20 -3.62
C VAL A 10 -25.69 -4.11 -4.47
N ALA A 11 -25.58 -4.88 -5.55
CA ALA A 11 -24.39 -4.89 -6.41
C ALA A 11 -24.14 -3.52 -7.08
N THR A 12 -25.20 -2.86 -7.54
CA THR A 12 -25.12 -1.50 -8.07
C THR A 12 -24.65 -0.52 -7.00
N LEU A 13 -25.22 -0.59 -5.80
CA LEU A 13 -24.86 0.31 -4.70
C LEU A 13 -23.40 0.13 -4.25
N VAL A 14 -22.93 -1.11 -4.09
CA VAL A 14 -21.53 -1.44 -3.78
C VAL A 14 -20.58 -0.86 -4.83
N THR A 15 -20.93 -0.97 -6.11
CA THR A 15 -20.12 -0.42 -7.21
C THR A 15 -20.01 1.10 -7.14
N ILE A 16 -21.14 1.79 -6.88
CA ILE A 16 -21.15 3.26 -6.77
C ILE A 16 -20.41 3.71 -5.50
N LEU A 17 -20.55 2.99 -4.39
CA LEU A 17 -19.80 3.27 -3.15
C LEU A 17 -18.29 3.13 -3.35
N SER A 18 -17.86 2.10 -4.07
CA SER A 18 -16.46 1.94 -4.47
C SER A 18 -15.97 3.16 -5.25
N ALA A 19 -16.72 3.62 -6.26
CA ALA A 19 -16.38 4.83 -6.99
C ALA A 19 -16.32 6.07 -6.08
N CYS A 20 -17.28 6.25 -5.17
CA CYS A 20 -17.29 7.34 -4.19
C CYS A 20 -16.06 7.30 -3.28
N SER A 21 -15.63 6.11 -2.87
CA SER A 21 -14.44 5.91 -2.04
C SER A 21 -13.15 6.35 -2.77
N HIS A 22 -13.05 6.08 -4.07
CA HIS A 22 -11.89 6.42 -4.88
C HIS A 22 -11.77 7.92 -5.17
N ILE A 23 -12.90 8.62 -5.28
CA ILE A 23 -12.94 10.07 -5.51
C ILE A 23 -13.18 10.88 -4.22
N ALA A 24 -13.17 10.21 -3.06
CA ALA A 24 -13.48 10.78 -1.74
C ALA A 24 -14.77 11.62 -1.70
N SER A 25 -15.82 11.19 -2.41
CA SER A 25 -17.10 11.91 -2.46
C SER A 25 -18.02 11.48 -1.31
N LEU A 26 -17.82 12.11 -0.14
CA LEU A 26 -18.59 11.83 1.06
C LEU A 26 -20.10 12.06 0.87
N GLU A 27 -20.49 13.20 0.28
CA GLU A 27 -21.90 13.58 0.09
C GLU A 27 -22.67 12.52 -0.71
N LYS A 28 -22.11 12.04 -1.83
CA LYS A 28 -22.73 10.99 -2.65
C LYS A 28 -22.79 9.66 -1.89
N GLY A 29 -21.74 9.34 -1.14
CA GLY A 29 -21.72 8.16 -0.27
C GLY A 29 -22.83 8.18 0.78
N GLU A 30 -23.09 9.34 1.40
CA GLU A 30 -24.16 9.52 2.39
C GLU A 30 -25.56 9.42 1.78
N GLN A 31 -25.75 9.93 0.56
CA GLN A 31 -26.99 9.75 -0.19
C GLN A 31 -27.27 8.26 -0.46
N ILE A 32 -26.24 7.51 -0.86
CA ILE A 32 -26.35 6.06 -1.10
C ILE A 32 -26.63 5.30 0.21
N HIS A 33 -25.97 5.68 1.30
CA HIS A 33 -26.21 5.08 2.61
C HIS A 33 -27.65 5.32 3.08
N SER A 34 -28.17 6.55 2.91
CA SER A 34 -29.56 6.89 3.24
C SER A 34 -30.53 6.07 2.41
N TYR A 35 -30.30 5.96 1.09
CA TYR A 35 -31.08 5.12 0.20
C TYR A 35 -31.06 3.63 0.63
N ALA A 36 -29.88 3.10 0.95
CA ALA A 36 -29.73 1.72 1.42
C ALA A 36 -30.54 1.44 2.69
N LYS A 37 -30.61 2.42 3.60
CA LYS A 37 -31.41 2.35 4.82
C LYS A 37 -32.90 2.34 4.54
N ASP A 38 -33.37 3.25 3.69
CA ASP A 38 -34.79 3.37 3.33
C ASP A 38 -35.30 2.10 2.64
N GLU A 39 -34.44 1.41 1.89
CA GLU A 39 -34.76 0.16 1.19
C GLU A 39 -34.52 -1.11 2.03
N GLY A 40 -34.04 -0.96 3.26
CA GLY A 40 -33.82 -2.08 4.18
C GLY A 40 -32.61 -2.97 3.85
N PHE A 41 -31.61 -2.43 3.13
CA PHE A 41 -30.37 -3.17 2.81
C PHE A 41 -29.31 -3.13 3.93
N GLU A 42 -29.62 -2.59 5.11
CA GLU A 42 -28.68 -2.46 6.24
C GLU A 42 -28.14 -3.80 6.77
N LEU A 43 -28.80 -4.92 6.46
CA LEU A 43 -28.37 -6.26 6.88
C LEU A 43 -27.42 -6.93 5.87
N ASP A 44 -27.22 -6.35 4.70
CA ASP A 44 -26.31 -6.92 3.70
C ASP A 44 -24.85 -6.63 4.07
N ILE A 45 -24.07 -7.69 4.26
CA ILE A 45 -22.66 -7.60 4.65
C ILE A 45 -21.79 -6.93 3.58
N SER A 46 -22.09 -7.17 2.29
CA SER A 46 -21.28 -6.63 1.20
C SER A 46 -21.47 -5.12 1.11
N LEU A 47 -22.71 -4.65 1.23
CA LEU A 47 -23.05 -3.23 1.27
C LEU A 47 -22.50 -2.55 2.50
N SER A 48 -22.66 -3.16 3.68
CA SER A 48 -22.11 -2.64 4.93
C SER A 48 -20.59 -2.51 4.86
N THR A 49 -19.91 -3.52 4.33
CA THR A 49 -18.44 -3.49 4.14
C THR A 49 -18.01 -2.40 3.16
N ALA A 50 -18.75 -2.21 2.06
CA ALA A 50 -18.50 -1.12 1.11
C ALA A 50 -18.71 0.28 1.75
N LEU A 51 -19.70 0.41 2.64
CA LEU A 51 -19.94 1.64 3.40
C LEU A 51 -18.80 1.89 4.39
N VAL A 52 -18.32 0.87 5.11
CA VAL A 52 -17.15 0.97 6.01
C VAL A 52 -15.93 1.49 5.23
N ASP A 53 -15.64 0.91 4.07
CA ASP A 53 -14.52 1.33 3.21
C ASP A 53 -14.67 2.77 2.70
N MET A 54 -15.87 3.11 2.20
CA MET A 54 -16.17 4.45 1.69
C MET A 54 -16.02 5.51 2.78
N TYR A 55 -16.60 5.31 3.96
CA TYR A 55 -16.48 6.28 5.05
C TYR A 55 -15.03 6.38 5.56
N ALA A 56 -14.30 5.28 5.66
CA ALA A 56 -12.89 5.31 6.05
C ALA A 56 -12.06 6.14 5.06
N LYS A 57 -12.19 5.89 3.77
CA LYS A 57 -11.46 6.63 2.71
C LYS A 57 -11.87 8.09 2.58
N CYS A 58 -13.12 8.43 2.94
CA CYS A 58 -13.60 9.81 3.03
C CYS A 58 -13.22 10.51 4.35
N GLY A 59 -12.38 9.90 5.20
CA GLY A 59 -11.93 10.50 6.47
C GLY A 59 -12.96 10.50 7.59
N GLN A 60 -14.06 9.75 7.45
CA GLN A 60 -15.11 9.63 8.46
C GLN A 60 -14.96 8.32 9.25
N LEU A 61 -13.80 8.17 9.92
CA LEU A 61 -13.42 6.92 10.57
C LEU A 61 -14.40 6.50 11.68
N ASP A 62 -14.98 7.46 12.41
CA ASP A 62 -16.02 7.18 13.42
C ASP A 62 -17.30 6.57 12.82
N LYS A 63 -17.73 7.05 11.64
CA LYS A 63 -18.89 6.50 10.93
C LYS A 63 -18.58 5.10 10.42
N SER A 64 -17.38 4.94 9.84
CA SER A 64 -16.87 3.64 9.40
C SER A 64 -16.88 2.62 10.53
N ARG A 65 -16.33 2.99 11.71
CA ARG A 65 -16.28 2.14 12.90
C ARG A 65 -17.68 1.77 13.42
N LYS A 66 -18.61 2.73 13.49
CA LYS A 66 -19.99 2.46 13.92
C LYS A 66 -20.70 1.44 13.03
N ILE A 67 -20.54 1.55 11.71
CA ILE A 67 -21.13 0.60 10.76
C ILE A 67 -20.47 -0.76 10.93
N PHE A 68 -19.13 -0.80 11.02
CA PHE A 68 -18.38 -2.02 11.26
C PHE A 68 -18.86 -2.74 12.53
N ASP A 69 -18.98 -2.03 13.66
CA ASP A 69 -19.44 -2.61 14.92
C ASP A 69 -20.87 -3.17 14.82
N ALA A 70 -21.74 -2.54 14.02
CA ALA A 70 -23.11 -2.98 13.79
C ALA A 70 -23.23 -4.26 12.94
N ILE A 71 -22.19 -4.65 12.19
CA ILE A 71 -22.18 -5.92 11.43
C ILE A 71 -22.18 -7.09 12.42
N LYS A 72 -23.25 -7.89 12.43
CA LYS A 72 -23.40 -9.04 13.35
C LYS A 72 -22.40 -10.16 13.07
N GLU A 73 -22.33 -10.58 11.81
CA GLU A 73 -21.42 -11.63 11.33
C GLU A 73 -20.38 -11.00 10.42
N LYS A 74 -19.18 -10.76 10.96
CA LYS A 74 -18.08 -10.15 10.23
C LYS A 74 -17.24 -11.22 9.54
N ASP A 75 -17.05 -11.10 8.24
CA ASP A 75 -16.14 -11.93 7.46
C ASP A 75 -14.74 -11.31 7.37
N ALA A 76 -13.78 -12.04 6.78
CA ALA A 76 -12.41 -11.53 6.65
C ALA A 76 -12.32 -10.20 5.86
N ILE A 77 -13.24 -9.95 4.93
CA ILE A 77 -13.23 -8.73 4.12
C ILE A 77 -13.58 -7.52 4.98
N SER A 78 -14.68 -7.60 5.75
CA SER A 78 -15.09 -6.52 6.67
C SER A 78 -14.01 -6.19 7.71
N TRP A 79 -13.33 -7.20 8.28
CA TRP A 79 -12.18 -6.99 9.16
C TRP A 79 -11.03 -6.27 8.44
N ASN A 80 -10.65 -6.74 7.25
CA ASN A 80 -9.53 -6.17 6.49
C ASN A 80 -9.76 -4.71 6.11
N VAL A 81 -11.00 -4.36 5.74
CA VAL A 81 -11.38 -2.97 5.43
C VAL A 81 -11.19 -2.08 6.65
N MET A 82 -11.62 -2.51 7.84
CA MET A 82 -11.47 -1.70 9.05
C MET A 82 -9.99 -1.54 9.48
N ILE A 83 -9.19 -2.62 9.40
CA ILE A 83 -7.74 -2.57 9.66
C ILE A 83 -7.06 -1.60 8.70
N SER A 84 -7.38 -1.70 7.41
CA SER A 84 -6.82 -0.83 6.37
C SER A 84 -7.23 0.63 6.59
N GLY A 85 -8.50 0.86 6.97
CA GLY A 85 -9.02 2.17 7.30
C GLY A 85 -8.21 2.85 8.39
N TYR A 86 -8.01 2.20 9.54
CA TYR A 86 -7.16 2.74 10.60
C TYR A 86 -5.72 2.97 10.14
N GLY A 87 -5.13 2.02 9.40
CA GLY A 87 -3.77 2.14 8.86
C GLY A 87 -3.57 3.33 7.92
N MET A 88 -4.55 3.62 7.06
CA MET A 88 -4.52 4.78 6.15
C MET A 88 -4.54 6.12 6.89
N HIS A 89 -5.13 6.15 8.08
CA HIS A 89 -5.18 7.34 8.94
C HIS A 89 -4.01 7.42 9.93
N GLY A 90 -3.01 6.54 9.78
CA GLY A 90 -1.83 6.51 10.65
C GLY A 90 -2.07 5.96 12.06
N ASP A 91 -3.26 5.42 12.32
CA ASP A 91 -3.62 4.82 13.61
C ASP A 91 -3.31 3.33 13.63
N ALA A 92 -2.02 3.01 13.72
CA ALA A 92 -1.56 1.62 13.74
C ALA A 92 -1.99 0.88 15.01
N GLU A 93 -2.17 1.57 16.14
CA GLU A 93 -2.60 0.96 17.40
C GLU A 93 -4.02 0.40 17.25
N SER A 94 -4.97 1.20 16.77
CA SER A 94 -6.33 0.73 16.49
C SER A 94 -6.35 -0.34 15.39
N ALA A 95 -5.52 -0.24 14.36
CA ALA A 95 -5.42 -1.28 13.33
C ALA A 95 -4.99 -2.64 13.92
N ILE A 96 -4.03 -2.63 14.85
CA ILE A 96 -3.58 -3.82 15.58
C ILE A 96 -4.67 -4.32 16.53
N GLU A 97 -5.41 -3.43 17.19
CA GLU A 97 -6.55 -3.80 18.04
C GLU A 97 -7.63 -4.54 17.24
N ILE A 98 -8.02 -4.01 16.08
CA ILE A 98 -8.98 -4.67 15.18
C ILE A 98 -8.47 -6.04 14.74
N PHE A 99 -7.17 -6.18 14.43
CA PHE A 99 -6.58 -7.48 14.13
C PHE A 99 -6.68 -8.47 15.30
N GLN A 100 -6.50 -8.00 16.54
CA GLN A 100 -6.65 -8.84 17.72
C GLN A 100 -8.10 -9.25 17.94
N GLN A 101 -9.06 -8.33 17.75
CA GLN A 101 -10.48 -8.60 17.80
C GLN A 101 -10.89 -9.64 16.74
N MET A 102 -10.39 -9.53 15.51
CA MET A 102 -10.60 -10.53 14.44
C MET A 102 -10.23 -11.94 14.90
N LYS A 103 -9.06 -12.09 15.55
CA LYS A 103 -8.62 -13.38 16.10
C LYS A 103 -9.53 -13.88 17.22
N GLN A 104 -9.97 -13.01 18.13
CA GLN A 104 -10.87 -13.37 19.22
C GLN A 104 -12.24 -13.81 18.69
N SER A 105 -12.68 -13.25 17.56
CA SER A 105 -13.87 -13.67 16.83
C SER A 105 -13.67 -14.94 15.99
N ASN A 106 -12.53 -15.64 16.12
CA ASN A 106 -12.18 -16.86 15.38
C ASN A 106 -12.20 -16.70 13.84
N VAL A 107 -12.05 -15.48 13.33
CA VAL A 107 -11.89 -15.25 11.89
C VAL A 107 -10.41 -15.36 11.54
N ARG A 108 -10.07 -16.28 10.64
CA ARG A 108 -8.68 -16.54 10.26
C ARG A 108 -8.10 -15.37 9.43
N PRO A 109 -7.01 -14.72 9.88
CA PRO A 109 -6.26 -13.77 9.06
C PRO A 109 -5.80 -14.37 7.73
N ASN A 110 -5.93 -13.60 6.65
CA ASN A 110 -5.45 -13.96 5.32
C ASN A 110 -4.34 -13.01 4.86
N GLU A 111 -3.85 -13.19 3.63
CA GLU A 111 -2.79 -12.34 3.05
C GLU A 111 -3.14 -10.84 3.10
N LEU A 112 -4.39 -10.49 2.78
CA LEU A 112 -4.83 -9.09 2.81
C LEU A 112 -4.87 -8.53 4.24
N THR A 113 -5.18 -9.35 5.23
CA THR A 113 -5.12 -8.96 6.65
C THR A 113 -3.69 -8.55 7.04
N PHE A 114 -2.70 -9.37 6.70
CA PHE A 114 -1.30 -9.07 7.02
C PHE A 114 -0.79 -7.86 6.23
N LEU A 115 -1.13 -7.74 4.95
CA LEU A 115 -0.80 -6.56 4.17
C LEU A 115 -1.33 -5.27 4.80
N ALA A 116 -2.58 -5.27 5.28
CA ALA A 116 -3.20 -4.12 5.94
C ALA A 116 -2.47 -3.72 7.23
N VAL A 117 -2.15 -4.70 8.10
CA VAL A 117 -1.43 -4.43 9.36
C VAL A 117 0.01 -3.98 9.10
N LEU A 118 0.70 -4.58 8.13
CA LEU A 118 2.05 -4.17 7.74
C LEU A 118 2.05 -2.74 7.21
N SER A 119 1.09 -2.38 6.35
CA SER A 119 0.94 -1.03 5.83
C SER A 119 0.71 -0.02 6.96
N ALA A 120 -0.12 -0.36 7.95
CA ALA A 120 -0.30 0.46 9.14
C ALA A 120 1.02 0.65 9.92
N CYS A 121 1.79 -0.43 10.11
CA CYS A 121 3.11 -0.36 10.75
C CYS A 121 4.08 0.51 9.95
N THR A 122 4.08 0.41 8.61
CA THR A 122 4.90 1.25 7.72
C THR A 122 4.58 2.72 7.88
N HIS A 123 3.31 3.10 7.92
CA HIS A 123 2.90 4.49 8.09
C HIS A 123 3.21 5.05 9.49
N ALA A 124 3.12 4.22 10.53
CA ALA A 124 3.42 4.61 11.91
C ALA A 124 4.92 4.46 12.29
N GLY A 125 5.76 3.90 11.42
CA GLY A 125 7.18 3.65 11.72
C GLY A 125 7.41 2.55 12.77
N LEU A 126 6.46 1.63 12.94
CA LEU A 126 6.52 0.55 13.94
C LEU A 126 7.34 -0.64 13.43
N VAL A 127 8.67 -0.48 13.40
CA VAL A 127 9.61 -1.47 12.84
C VAL A 127 9.51 -2.83 13.52
N ARG A 128 9.41 -2.87 14.86
CA ARG A 128 9.41 -4.12 15.63
C ARG A 128 8.12 -4.91 15.38
N GLU A 129 6.99 -4.22 15.40
CA GLU A 129 5.67 -4.75 15.16
C GLU A 129 5.56 -5.25 13.73
N GLY A 130 6.00 -4.47 12.75
CA GLY A 130 6.03 -4.86 11.34
C GLY A 130 6.78 -6.18 11.12
N LYS A 131 7.99 -6.32 11.67
CA LYS A 131 8.75 -7.59 11.62
C LYS A 131 8.00 -8.74 12.28
N CYS A 132 7.44 -8.52 13.47
CA CYS A 132 6.66 -9.52 14.18
C CYS A 132 5.45 -10.01 13.35
N PHE A 133 4.72 -9.10 12.71
CA PHE A 133 3.60 -9.47 11.84
C PHE A 133 4.06 -10.21 10.59
N PHE A 134 5.13 -9.75 9.95
CA PHE A 134 5.71 -10.39 8.76
C PHE A 134 6.12 -11.85 9.07
N ASP A 135 6.81 -12.08 10.18
CA ASP A 135 7.21 -13.42 10.60
C ASP A 135 6.00 -14.31 10.95
N ARG A 136 5.00 -13.72 11.61
CA ARG A 136 3.78 -14.43 12.01
C ARG A 136 2.94 -14.92 10.85
N MET A 137 3.12 -14.44 9.62
CA MET A 137 2.44 -14.98 8.43
C MET A 137 2.67 -16.49 8.29
N ARG A 138 3.86 -16.98 8.62
CA ARG A 138 4.21 -18.41 8.58
C ARG A 138 3.36 -19.25 9.51
N ASN A 139 2.96 -18.71 10.66
CA ASN A 139 2.09 -19.40 11.62
C ASN A 139 0.66 -19.63 11.06
N TYR A 140 0.29 -18.88 10.02
CA TYR A 140 -0.98 -19.03 9.30
C TYR A 140 -0.81 -19.79 7.97
N ALA A 141 0.36 -20.38 7.72
CA ALA A 141 0.73 -21.01 6.45
C ALA A 141 0.60 -20.06 5.25
N LEU A 142 0.88 -18.78 5.47
CA LEU A 142 0.89 -17.76 4.43
C LEU A 142 2.34 -17.44 4.04
N SER A 143 2.58 -17.35 2.73
CA SER A 143 3.87 -16.92 2.18
C SER A 143 3.79 -15.44 1.80
N PRO A 144 4.76 -14.60 2.20
CA PRO A 144 4.79 -13.20 1.79
C PRO A 144 4.89 -13.08 0.26
N ASN A 145 4.02 -12.26 -0.33
CA ASN A 145 4.09 -11.85 -1.74
C ASN A 145 4.80 -10.50 -1.91
N LEU A 146 4.99 -10.02 -3.14
CA LEU A 146 5.68 -8.76 -3.45
C LEU A 146 5.17 -7.55 -2.66
N LYS A 147 3.85 -7.45 -2.42
CA LYS A 147 3.29 -6.33 -1.65
C LYS A 147 3.73 -6.34 -0.19
N HIS A 148 3.82 -7.51 0.43
CA HIS A 148 4.31 -7.63 1.80
C HIS A 148 5.79 -7.23 1.91
N TYR A 149 6.62 -7.67 0.95
CA TYR A 149 8.02 -7.26 0.89
C TYR A 149 8.16 -5.76 0.66
N SER A 150 7.37 -5.17 -0.25
CA SER A 150 7.36 -3.73 -0.49
C SER A 150 7.04 -2.95 0.79
N CYS A 151 6.02 -3.35 1.56
CA CYS A 151 5.72 -2.71 2.86
C CYS A 151 6.90 -2.80 3.85
N MET A 152 7.56 -3.96 3.93
CA MET A 152 8.70 -4.15 4.83
C MET A 152 9.92 -3.34 4.40
N VAL A 153 10.24 -3.31 3.11
CA VAL A 153 11.35 -2.52 2.55
C VAL A 153 11.10 -1.03 2.75
N ASP A 154 9.86 -0.56 2.53
CA ASP A 154 9.48 0.82 2.79
C ASP A 154 9.58 1.18 4.29
N LEU A 155 9.10 0.30 5.18
CA LEU A 155 9.20 0.47 6.64
C LEU A 155 10.66 0.54 7.12
N LEU A 156 11.50 -0.41 6.71
CA LEU A 156 12.91 -0.47 7.08
C LEU A 156 13.67 0.72 6.49
N GLY A 157 13.42 1.01 5.22
CA GLY A 157 14.02 2.10 4.47
C GLY A 157 13.76 3.47 5.13
N ARG A 158 12.49 3.82 5.38
CA ARG A 158 12.13 5.09 6.05
C ARG A 158 12.68 5.22 7.47
N SER A 159 12.92 4.09 8.13
CA SER A 159 13.44 4.04 9.49
C SER A 159 14.98 4.04 9.55
N GLY A 160 15.67 4.16 8.41
CA GLY A 160 17.13 4.19 8.30
C GLY A 160 17.81 2.81 8.37
N ASN A 161 17.04 1.72 8.42
CA ASN A 161 17.57 0.35 8.47
C ASN A 161 17.92 -0.17 7.06
N LEU A 162 18.75 0.58 6.32
CA LEU A 162 19.02 0.34 4.90
C LEU A 162 19.65 -1.03 4.64
N HIS A 163 20.65 -1.43 5.44
CA HIS A 163 21.29 -2.74 5.29
C HIS A 163 20.30 -3.90 5.47
N GLU A 164 19.44 -3.82 6.48
CA GLU A 164 18.44 -4.85 6.71
C GLU A 164 17.37 -4.87 5.60
N ALA A 165 17.03 -3.71 5.03
CA ALA A 165 16.15 -3.63 3.88
C ALA A 165 16.77 -4.31 2.64
N GLU A 166 18.07 -4.10 2.39
CA GLU A 166 18.82 -4.77 1.30
C GLU A 166 18.93 -6.29 1.54
N ASP A 167 19.30 -6.71 2.74
CA ASP A 167 19.34 -8.14 3.11
C ASP A 167 17.98 -8.81 2.89
N LEU A 168 16.89 -8.12 3.27
CA LEU A 168 15.54 -8.61 3.01
C LEU A 168 15.28 -8.79 1.52
N VAL A 169 15.60 -7.80 0.67
CA VAL A 169 15.43 -7.88 -0.78
C VAL A 169 16.23 -9.03 -1.39
N LEU A 170 17.49 -9.19 -0.98
CA LEU A 170 18.38 -10.24 -1.51
C LEU A 170 17.98 -11.64 -1.04
N SER A 171 17.30 -11.75 0.10
CA SER A 171 16.79 -13.03 0.63
C SER A 171 15.40 -13.43 0.10
N MET A 172 14.79 -12.61 -0.76
CA MET A 172 13.45 -12.87 -1.28
C MET A 172 13.41 -14.17 -2.11
N PRO A 173 12.38 -15.03 -1.91
CA PRO A 173 12.19 -16.22 -2.74
C PRO A 173 11.56 -15.90 -4.11
N ILE A 174 11.21 -14.64 -4.36
CA ILE A 174 10.56 -14.12 -5.57
C ILE A 174 11.41 -12.96 -6.07
N ALA A 175 11.53 -12.79 -7.39
CA ALA A 175 12.29 -11.68 -7.98
C ALA A 175 11.69 -10.32 -7.55
N PRO A 176 12.50 -9.38 -7.00
CA PRO A 176 12.03 -8.05 -6.66
C PRO A 176 11.60 -7.26 -7.90
N ASP A 177 10.54 -6.47 -7.78
CA ASP A 177 10.01 -5.65 -8.88
C ASP A 177 10.46 -4.19 -8.81
N GLY A 178 9.99 -3.42 -9.80
CA GLY A 178 10.10 -1.96 -9.88
C GLY A 178 9.86 -1.21 -8.56
N GLY A 179 8.79 -1.61 -7.88
CA GLY A 179 8.33 -0.94 -6.67
C GLY A 179 9.27 -1.16 -5.49
N ILE A 180 9.76 -2.39 -5.30
CA ILE A 180 10.67 -2.73 -4.20
C ILE A 180 12.00 -1.99 -4.32
N TRP A 181 12.62 -2.02 -5.50
CA TRP A 181 13.86 -1.29 -5.76
C TRP A 181 13.66 0.22 -5.63
N GLY A 182 12.56 0.74 -6.17
CA GLY A 182 12.19 2.15 -6.03
C GLY A 182 12.06 2.60 -4.57
N SER A 183 11.39 1.81 -3.72
CA SER A 183 11.27 2.08 -2.28
C SER A 183 12.62 2.12 -1.58
N LEU A 184 13.50 1.14 -1.84
CA LEU A 184 14.82 1.09 -1.22
C LEU A 184 15.71 2.25 -1.67
N LEU A 185 15.72 2.56 -2.96
CA LEU A 185 16.49 3.69 -3.48
C LEU A 185 15.99 5.05 -2.97
N SER A 186 14.67 5.22 -2.85
CA SER A 186 14.06 6.39 -2.23
C SER A 186 14.55 6.57 -0.78
N ALA A 187 14.62 5.47 -0.01
CA ALA A 187 15.16 5.50 1.34
C ALA A 187 16.65 5.92 1.38
N CYS A 188 17.47 5.46 0.43
CA CYS A 188 18.88 5.87 0.32
C CYS A 188 19.00 7.38 0.14
N LYS A 189 18.13 7.97 -0.69
CA LYS A 189 18.06 9.41 -0.93
C LYS A 189 17.64 10.17 0.33
N ILE A 190 16.60 9.69 1.04
CA ILE A 190 16.13 10.29 2.30
C ILE A 190 17.24 10.35 3.34
N HIS A 191 18.03 9.28 3.46
CA HIS A 191 19.13 9.19 4.43
C HIS A 191 20.47 9.70 3.91
N ASN A 192 20.50 10.33 2.73
CA ASN A 192 21.70 10.87 2.08
C ASN A 192 22.88 9.88 2.01
N ASN A 193 22.58 8.60 1.81
CA ASN A 193 23.58 7.54 1.73
C ASN A 193 23.83 7.16 0.26
N ALA A 194 24.55 8.03 -0.46
CA ALA A 194 24.70 7.92 -1.90
C ALA A 194 25.50 6.67 -2.34
N GLU A 195 26.53 6.28 -1.59
CA GLU A 195 27.30 5.06 -1.85
C GLU A 195 26.43 3.79 -1.75
N PHE A 196 25.56 3.73 -0.73
CA PHE A 196 24.60 2.64 -0.60
C PHE A 196 23.57 2.67 -1.74
N GLY A 197 23.05 3.85 -2.09
CA GLY A 197 22.13 4.02 -3.21
C GLY A 197 22.71 3.55 -4.55
N ILE A 198 24.00 3.78 -4.81
CA ILE A 198 24.67 3.31 -6.04
C ILE A 198 24.70 1.77 -6.10
N ARG A 199 24.96 1.11 -4.97
CA ARG A 199 24.98 -0.35 -4.87
C ARG A 199 23.60 -0.94 -5.17
N VAL A 200 22.57 -0.42 -4.50
CA VAL A 200 21.17 -0.83 -4.74
C VAL A 200 20.76 -0.59 -6.19
N ALA A 201 21.15 0.54 -6.77
CA ALA A 201 20.77 0.87 -8.14
C ALA A 201 21.41 -0.07 -9.18
N LYS A 202 22.61 -0.58 -8.91
CA LYS A 202 23.23 -1.62 -9.76
C LYS A 202 22.41 -2.90 -9.73
N HIS A 203 22.00 -3.38 -8.56
CA HIS A 203 21.11 -4.54 -8.45
C HIS A 203 19.76 -4.32 -9.14
N ALA A 204 19.18 -3.12 -9.01
CA ALA A 204 17.94 -2.77 -9.68
C ALA A 204 18.06 -2.79 -11.21
N ILE A 205 19.16 -2.26 -11.76
CA ILE A 205 19.47 -2.29 -13.21
C ILE A 205 19.71 -3.72 -13.70
N GLU A 206 20.40 -4.56 -12.92
CA GLU A 206 20.60 -5.96 -13.27
C GLU A 206 19.28 -6.74 -13.31
N ALA A 207 18.34 -6.42 -12.41
CA ALA A 207 17.03 -7.05 -12.34
C ALA A 207 16.07 -6.59 -13.46
N ASP A 208 16.09 -5.31 -13.81
CA ASP A 208 15.25 -4.74 -14.88
C ASP A 208 16.05 -3.68 -15.68
N PRO A 209 16.82 -4.12 -16.69
CA PRO A 209 17.67 -3.23 -17.48
C PRO A 209 16.93 -2.22 -18.34
N GLU A 210 15.63 -2.40 -18.58
CA GLU A 210 14.82 -1.52 -19.43
C GLU A 210 14.27 -0.30 -18.66
N ASN A 211 14.35 -0.32 -17.33
CA ASN A 211 13.83 0.73 -16.48
C ASN A 211 14.71 1.99 -16.49
N GLU A 212 14.27 3.00 -17.23
CA GLU A 212 14.92 4.33 -17.31
C GLU A 212 15.15 4.98 -15.95
N GLY A 213 14.22 4.80 -15.01
CA GLY A 213 14.25 5.46 -13.70
C GLY A 213 15.51 5.11 -12.90
N TYR A 214 16.01 3.88 -13.02
CA TYR A 214 17.21 3.45 -12.31
C TYR A 214 18.49 4.10 -12.84
N TYR A 215 18.60 4.27 -14.16
CA TYR A 215 19.76 4.93 -14.78
C TYR A 215 19.80 6.41 -14.44
N VAL A 216 18.64 7.08 -14.45
CA VAL A 216 18.53 8.48 -14.01
C VAL A 216 18.96 8.60 -12.55
N MET A 217 18.46 7.72 -11.68
CA MET A 217 18.73 7.78 -10.26
C MET A 217 20.19 7.48 -9.91
N ILE A 218 20.82 6.46 -10.51
CA ILE A 218 22.24 6.16 -10.26
C ILE A 218 23.16 7.27 -10.79
N ALA A 219 22.81 7.90 -11.92
CA ALA A 219 23.56 9.05 -12.43
C ALA A 219 23.46 10.24 -11.46
N ASP A 220 22.26 10.54 -10.94
CA ASP A 220 22.07 11.61 -9.96
C ASP A 220 22.85 11.34 -8.65
N LEU A 221 22.93 10.08 -8.21
CA LEU A 221 23.74 9.67 -7.06
C LEU A 221 25.26 9.80 -7.30
N TYR A 222 25.75 9.51 -8.51
CA TYR A 222 27.13 9.78 -8.87
C TYR A 222 27.43 11.29 -8.87
N LEU A 223 26.51 12.10 -9.42
CA LEU A 223 26.65 13.56 -9.41
C LEU A 223 26.70 14.13 -7.99
N SER A 224 25.88 13.63 -7.07
CA SER A 224 25.90 14.08 -5.67
C SER A 224 27.21 13.77 -4.94
N LEU A 225 27.96 12.77 -5.41
CA LEU A 225 29.31 12.43 -4.94
C LEU A 225 30.44 13.13 -5.72
N GLY A 226 30.12 13.97 -6.71
CA GLY A 226 31.11 14.60 -7.58
C GLY A 226 31.78 13.66 -8.59
N ARG A 227 31.18 12.48 -8.83
CA ARG A 227 31.66 11.42 -9.73
C ARG A 227 31.09 11.62 -11.14
N TRP A 228 31.52 12.71 -11.79
CA TRP A 228 30.96 13.18 -13.06
C TRP A 228 31.15 12.19 -14.21
N GLU A 229 32.32 11.55 -14.28
CA GLU A 229 32.66 10.58 -15.34
C GLU A 229 31.74 9.35 -15.27
N GLU A 230 31.51 8.81 -14.07
CA GLU A 230 30.59 7.68 -13.90
C GLU A 230 29.14 8.04 -14.22
N ALA A 231 28.71 9.27 -13.89
CA ALA A 231 27.38 9.75 -14.25
C ALA A 231 27.20 9.86 -15.78
N GLU A 232 28.22 10.32 -16.51
CA GLU A 232 28.22 10.37 -17.98
C GLU A 232 28.22 8.96 -18.59
N ASN A 233 29.03 8.05 -18.04
CA ASN A 233 29.10 6.66 -18.50
C ASN A 233 27.74 5.94 -18.37
N VAL A 234 27.03 6.13 -17.25
CA VAL A 234 25.68 5.58 -17.06
C VAL A 234 24.70 6.15 -18.09
N ARG A 235 24.73 7.47 -18.31
CA ARG A 235 23.84 8.13 -19.29
C ARG A 235 24.15 7.71 -20.73
N ALA A 236 25.41 7.48 -21.06
CA ALA A 236 25.82 6.92 -22.35
C ALA A 236 25.26 5.50 -22.53
N LYS A 237 25.46 4.63 -21.53
CA LYS A 237 24.93 3.26 -21.53
C LYS A 237 23.41 3.22 -21.69
N MET A 238 22.69 4.11 -21.00
CA MET A 238 21.24 4.25 -21.14
C MET A 238 20.82 4.59 -22.58
N LYS A 239 21.52 5.52 -23.25
CA LYS A 239 21.25 5.89 -24.65
C LYS A 239 21.55 4.76 -25.62
N GLU A 240 22.62 4.00 -25.41
CA GLU A 240 23.00 2.86 -26.23
C GLU A 240 21.95 1.73 -26.19
N MET A 241 21.33 1.51 -25.03
CA MET A 241 20.26 0.51 -24.88
C MET A 241 18.89 0.96 -25.41
N GLY A 242 18.81 2.13 -26.07
CA GLY A 242 17.57 2.63 -26.67
C GLY A 242 16.52 3.10 -25.66
N VAL A 243 16.89 3.18 -24.37
CA VAL A 243 16.04 3.68 -23.29
C VAL A 243 15.91 5.20 -23.44
N ARG A 244 14.84 5.65 -24.11
CA ARG A 244 14.61 7.08 -24.40
C ARG A 244 14.05 7.79 -23.17
N THR A 245 14.77 8.81 -22.69
CA THR A 245 14.26 9.77 -21.70
C THR A 245 12.93 10.37 -22.18
N ARG A 246 11.83 10.14 -21.46
CA ARG A 246 10.70 11.08 -21.54
C ARG A 246 11.17 12.41 -20.97
N ALA A 247 11.44 13.37 -21.85
CA ALA A 247 11.68 14.75 -21.46
C ALA A 247 10.46 15.23 -20.64
N GLY A 248 10.67 15.52 -19.35
CA GLY A 248 9.65 16.16 -18.54
C GLY A 248 9.35 17.53 -19.11
N TRP A 249 8.16 17.73 -19.66
CA TRP A 249 7.69 19.06 -20.00
C TRP A 249 7.24 19.76 -18.71
N SER A 250 8.08 20.66 -18.21
CA SER A 250 7.61 21.74 -17.34
C SER A 250 6.97 22.80 -18.23
N THR A 251 5.64 22.83 -18.30
CA THR A 251 4.93 24.06 -18.69
C THR A 251 5.13 25.07 -17.58
N VAL A 252 5.90 26.11 -17.91
CA VAL A 252 6.06 27.35 -17.14
C VAL A 252 4.70 28.00 -16.92
#